data_AF-A0A950TLD1-F1
#
_entry.id   AF-A0A950TLD1-F1
#
_cell.length_a   1.000
_cell.length_b   1.000
_cell.length_c   1.000
_cell.angle_alpha   90.00
_cell.angle_beta   90.00
_cell.angle_gamma   90.00
#
_symmetry.space_group_name_H-M   'P 1'
#
loop_
_entity.id
_entity.type
_entity.pdbx_description
1 polymer ?
#
loop_
_entity_poly.entity_id
_entity_poly.type
_entity_poly.pdbx_seq_one_letter_code
_entity_poly.pdbx_strand_id
1 'polypeptide(L)'
;MSRLYACIISDDMKQHRETLLTIAKRFTHWIEMIEDGVLLDVRGLGRLIGTTKNIEKKIAAELKQRKIPVRMAVAETIETAMLLARQGRENTEFQRLPLADLDIEQDTLNVFTDLGLRDINDLLA
;
A
#
# COMPACT_ATOMS: atom_id res chain seq x y z
N MET A 1 15.78 5.79 -11.11
CA MET A 1 15.15 6.59 -10.03
C MET A 1 14.10 5.71 -9.37
N SER A 2 14.10 5.55 -8.05
CA SER A 2 13.11 4.68 -7.40
C SER A 2 11.70 5.27 -7.59
N ARG A 3 10.77 4.42 -8.02
CA ARG A 3 9.34 4.73 -7.94
C ARG A 3 8.88 4.35 -6.54
N LEU A 4 8.02 5.15 -5.92
CA LEU A 4 7.61 4.94 -4.54
C LEU A 4 6.21 5.51 -4.34
N TYR A 5 5.29 4.65 -3.94
CA TYR A 5 3.88 4.95 -3.78
C TYR A 5 3.44 4.56 -2.38
N ALA A 6 2.59 5.39 -1.77
CA ALA A 6 1.93 5.07 -0.51
C ALA A 6 0.44 4.83 -0.78
N CYS A 7 -0.12 3.81 -0.15
CA CYS A 7 -1.55 3.56 -0.13
C CYS A 7 -2.04 3.61 1.32
N ILE A 8 -3.11 4.34 1.58
CA ILE A 8 -3.76 4.44 2.89
C ILE A 8 -5.21 3.97 2.72
N ILE A 9 -5.57 2.91 3.43
CA ILE A 9 -6.89 2.28 3.43
C ILE A 9 -7.64 2.60 4.73
N SER A 10 -8.92 2.91 4.60
CA SER A 10 -9.80 3.22 5.71
C SER A 10 -11.10 2.44 5.58
N ASP A 11 -11.52 1.80 6.67
CA ASP A 11 -12.77 1.02 6.70
C ASP A 11 -14.02 1.94 6.67
N ASP A 12 -13.88 3.23 7.02
CA ASP A 12 -14.92 4.26 6.88
C ASP A 12 -14.47 5.42 5.98
N MET A 13 -14.45 5.17 4.67
CA MET A 13 -14.09 6.21 3.70
C MET A 13 -15.08 7.37 3.66
N LYS A 14 -16.36 7.17 4.01
CA LYS A 14 -17.35 8.26 4.03
C LYS A 14 -17.00 9.29 5.09
N GLN A 15 -16.59 8.84 6.26
CA GLN A 15 -16.20 9.71 7.37
C GLN A 15 -14.79 10.30 7.18
N HIS A 16 -13.85 9.52 6.64
CA HIS A 16 -12.42 9.91 6.65
C HIS A 16 -11.93 10.62 5.39
N ARG A 17 -12.72 10.64 4.30
CA ARG A 17 -12.33 11.17 2.98
C ARG A 17 -11.60 12.51 3.02
N GLU A 18 -12.23 13.54 3.59
CA GLU A 18 -11.68 14.90 3.59
C GLU A 18 -10.38 14.96 4.39
N THR A 19 -10.33 14.28 5.54
CA THR A 19 -9.15 14.30 6.39
C THR A 19 -7.98 13.56 5.74
N LEU A 20 -8.22 12.41 5.12
CA LEU A 20 -7.20 11.69 4.35
C LEU A 20 -6.66 12.53 3.20
N LEU A 21 -7.54 13.20 2.46
CA LEU A 21 -7.13 14.11 1.39
C LEU A 21 -6.28 15.27 1.91
N THR A 22 -6.66 15.89 3.03
CA THR A 22 -5.88 16.96 3.67
C THR A 22 -4.50 16.49 4.10
N ILE A 23 -4.40 15.29 4.68
CA ILE A 23 -3.11 14.70 5.06
C ILE A 23 -2.27 14.42 3.80
N ALA A 24 -2.86 13.80 2.78
CA ALA A 24 -2.16 13.42 1.56
C ALA A 24 -1.53 14.63 0.83
N LYS A 25 -2.25 15.76 0.80
CA LYS A 25 -1.77 17.04 0.24
C LYS A 25 -0.50 17.59 0.88
N ARG A 26 -0.13 17.13 2.08
CA ARG A 26 1.13 17.54 2.74
C ARG A 26 2.35 16.79 2.25
N PHE A 27 2.13 15.67 1.57
CA PHE A 27 3.19 14.75 1.14
C PHE A 27 3.46 14.84 -0.35
N THR A 28 2.43 15.13 -1.15
CA THR A 28 2.54 15.17 -2.61
C THR A 28 1.38 15.93 -3.24
N HIS A 29 1.57 16.34 -4.49
CA HIS A 29 0.51 16.89 -5.33
C HIS A 29 -0.19 15.82 -6.18
N TRP A 30 0.46 14.67 -6.39
CA TRP A 30 -0.15 13.56 -7.11
C TRP A 30 -0.86 12.66 -6.11
N ILE A 31 -2.18 12.78 -6.07
CA ILE A 31 -3.06 12.08 -5.15
C ILE A 31 -4.22 11.53 -5.96
N GLU A 32 -4.52 10.25 -5.75
CA GLU A 32 -5.65 9.58 -6.37
C GLU A 32 -6.54 9.00 -5.29
N MET A 33 -7.85 9.28 -5.36
CA MET A 33 -8.84 8.71 -4.45
C MET A 33 -9.31 7.38 -5.04
N ILE A 34 -9.26 6.33 -4.23
CA ILE A 34 -9.80 5.00 -4.57
C ILE A 34 -11.00 4.70 -3.68
N GLU A 35 -11.69 3.58 -3.94
CA GLU A 35 -12.93 3.21 -3.25
C GLU A 35 -12.75 3.12 -1.73
N ASP A 36 -11.67 2.49 -1.29
CA ASP A 36 -11.36 2.16 0.10
C ASP A 36 -10.22 3.01 0.69
N GLY A 37 -9.76 4.04 -0.01
CA GLY A 37 -8.56 4.75 0.41
C GLY A 37 -8.07 5.89 -0.47
N VAL A 38 -6.78 6.17 -0.34
CA VAL A 38 -6.05 7.17 -1.12
C VAL A 38 -4.66 6.66 -1.50
N LEU A 39 -4.24 6.97 -2.73
CA LEU A 39 -2.93 6.72 -3.29
C LEU A 39 -2.12 8.01 -3.37
N LEU A 40 -0.83 7.90 -3.08
CA LEU A 40 0.11 9.01 -3.07
C LEU A 40 1.40 8.61 -3.79
N ASP A 41 1.89 9.50 -4.65
CA ASP A 41 3.25 9.40 -5.19
C ASP A 41 4.20 10.09 -4.21
N VAL A 42 5.02 9.28 -3.53
CA VAL A 42 5.96 9.74 -2.50
C VAL A 42 7.41 9.73 -2.98
N ARG A 43 7.65 9.60 -4.29
CA ARG A 43 9.00 9.61 -4.89
C ARG A 43 9.81 10.84 -4.49
N GLY A 44 9.17 12.00 -4.43
CA GLY A 44 9.80 13.26 -4.03
C GLY A 44 10.28 13.27 -2.58
N LEU A 45 9.63 12.51 -1.69
CA LEU A 45 9.97 12.45 -0.27
C LEU A 45 11.25 11.66 0.00
N GLY A 46 11.61 10.71 -0.87
CA GLY A 46 12.84 9.92 -0.71
C GLY A 46 14.10 10.78 -0.63
N ARG A 47 14.12 11.93 -1.33
CA ARG A 47 15.24 12.87 -1.29
C ARG A 47 15.30 13.72 -0.01
N LEU A 48 14.17 13.88 0.68
CA LEU A 48 14.02 14.75 1.86
C LEU A 48 14.08 13.96 3.17
N ILE A 49 13.48 12.77 3.18
CA ILE A 49 13.21 11.97 4.39
C ILE A 49 14.00 10.64 4.35
N GLY A 50 14.56 10.29 3.19
CA GLY A 50 15.43 9.13 3.01
C GLY A 50 14.67 7.86 2.68
N THR A 51 14.83 6.84 3.52
CA THR A 51 14.36 5.47 3.25
C THR A 51 12.83 5.34 3.26
N THR A 52 12.31 4.30 2.60
CA THR A 52 10.88 3.92 2.62
C THR A 52 10.31 3.85 4.03
N LYS A 53 11.06 3.23 4.97
CA LYS A 53 10.67 3.12 6.38
C LYS A 53 10.53 4.47 7.08
N ASN A 54 11.34 5.46 6.72
CA ASN A 54 11.21 6.80 7.29
C ASN A 54 9.99 7.54 6.72
N ILE A 55 9.69 7.35 5.44
CA ILE A 55 8.49 7.90 4.80
C ILE A 55 7.24 7.31 5.45
N GLU A 56 7.17 5.99 5.60
CA GLU A 56 6.09 5.29 6.31
C GLU A 56 5.89 5.85 7.72
N LYS A 57 6.97 5.93 8.52
CA LYS A 57 6.90 6.49 9.88
C LYS A 57 6.37 7.92 9.90
N LYS A 58 6.78 8.76 8.93
CA LYS A 58 6.34 10.16 8.86
C LYS A 58 4.85 10.25 8.54
N ILE A 59 4.36 9.49 7.57
CA ILE A 59 2.94 9.48 7.19
C ILE A 59 2.10 8.90 8.34
N ALA A 60 2.53 7.78 8.92
CA ALA A 60 1.87 7.14 10.06
C ALA A 60 1.76 8.07 11.29
N ALA A 61 2.79 8.88 11.56
CA ALA A 61 2.75 9.85 12.65
C ALA A 61 1.66 10.91 12.45
N GLU A 62 1.47 11.40 11.22
CA GLU A 62 0.43 12.39 10.90
C GLU A 62 -0.98 11.79 10.99
N LEU A 63 -1.15 10.54 10.55
CA LEU A 63 -2.40 9.80 10.67
C LEU A 63 -2.76 9.56 12.15
N LYS A 64 -1.77 9.16 12.97
CA LYS A 64 -1.96 8.92 14.40
C LYS A 64 -2.34 10.17 15.18
N GLN A 65 -1.78 11.33 14.83
CA GLN A 65 -2.15 12.61 15.46
C GLN A 65 -3.64 12.94 15.28
N ARG A 66 -4.24 12.50 14.18
CA ARG A 66 -5.66 12.71 13.87
C ARG A 66 -6.57 11.57 14.31
N LYS A 67 -6.03 10.53 14.95
CA LYS A 67 -6.75 9.38 15.52
C LYS A 67 -7.64 8.64 14.49
N ILE A 68 -7.20 8.55 13.24
CA ILE A 68 -7.94 7.81 12.20
C ILE A 68 -7.43 6.36 12.17
N PRO A 69 -8.29 5.35 12.38
CA PRO A 69 -7.91 3.96 12.21
C PRO A 69 -7.75 3.67 10.73
N VAL A 70 -6.51 3.54 10.27
CA VAL A 70 -6.18 3.25 8.87
C VAL A 70 -5.11 2.19 8.78
N ARG A 71 -5.10 1.49 7.65
CA ARG A 71 -4.01 0.62 7.23
C ARG A 71 -3.23 1.32 6.14
N MET A 72 -1.91 1.12 6.08
CA MET A 72 -1.06 1.80 5.12
C MET A 72 0.13 0.95 4.76
N ALA A 73 0.57 1.06 3.51
CA ALA A 73 1.84 0.50 3.05
C ALA A 73 2.52 1.45 2.04
N VAL A 74 3.84 1.34 1.94
CA VAL A 74 4.64 2.04 0.91
C VAL A 74 5.44 1.02 0.11
N ALA A 75 5.35 1.09 -1.22
CA ALA A 75 6.01 0.15 -2.12
C ALA A 75 6.48 0.83 -3.42
N GLU A 76 7.21 0.10 -4.27
CA GLU A 76 7.76 0.64 -5.51
C GLU A 76 6.74 0.76 -6.65
N THR A 77 5.63 0.02 -6.56
CA THR A 77 4.52 0.02 -7.50
C THR A 77 3.20 0.34 -6.78
N ILE A 78 2.20 0.79 -7.53
CA ILE A 78 0.88 1.13 -7.00
C ILE A 78 0.19 -0.14 -6.48
N GLU A 79 0.25 -1.20 -7.28
CA GLU A 79 -0.40 -2.49 -7.05
C GLU A 79 0.11 -3.12 -5.74
N THR A 80 1.42 -3.13 -5.52
CA THR A 80 2.01 -3.67 -4.29
C THR A 80 1.65 -2.82 -3.07
N ALA A 81 1.62 -1.48 -3.19
CA ALA A 81 1.22 -0.60 -2.09
C ALA A 81 -0.25 -0.83 -1.71
N MET A 82 -1.14 -0.96 -2.70
CA MET A 82 -2.56 -1.25 -2.48
C MET A 82 -2.75 -2.60 -1.80
N LEU A 83 -2.13 -3.65 -2.34
CA LEU A 83 -2.22 -5.01 -1.82
C LEU A 83 -1.79 -5.08 -0.35
N LEU A 84 -0.60 -4.55 -0.04
CA LEU A 84 -0.07 -4.54 1.33
C LEU A 84 -0.96 -3.74 2.29
N ALA A 85 -1.44 -2.56 1.87
CA ALA A 85 -2.30 -1.74 2.71
C ALA A 85 -3.65 -2.42 2.99
N ARG A 86 -4.25 -3.08 2.00
CA ARG A 86 -5.49 -3.87 2.17
C ARG A 86 -5.31 -5.09 3.04
N GLN A 87 -4.14 -5.71 3.02
CA GLN A 87 -3.83 -6.85 3.89
C GLN A 87 -3.36 -6.41 5.29
N GLY A 88 -3.13 -5.11 5.50
CA GLY A 88 -2.58 -4.58 6.76
C GLY A 88 -1.18 -5.10 7.06
N ARG A 89 -0.38 -5.36 6.02
CA ARG A 89 0.96 -5.97 6.12
C ARG A 89 2.06 -4.99 5.77
N GLU A 90 3.24 -5.24 6.33
CA GLU A 90 4.45 -4.47 6.00
C GLU A 90 5.08 -4.97 4.70
N ASN A 91 5.85 -4.11 4.01
CA ASN A 91 6.51 -4.47 2.76
C ASN A 91 7.48 -5.66 2.91
N THR A 92 8.06 -5.87 4.09
CA THR A 92 8.89 -7.06 4.40
C THR A 92 8.13 -8.37 4.34
N GLU A 93 6.80 -8.33 4.37
CA GLU A 93 5.92 -9.51 4.34
C GLU A 93 5.38 -9.80 2.93
N PHE A 94 5.76 -9.00 1.93
CA PHE A 94 5.27 -9.13 0.55
C PHE A 94 5.45 -10.56 0.01
N GLN A 95 6.62 -11.16 0.21
CA GLN A 95 6.91 -12.52 -0.26
C GLN A 95 5.99 -13.59 0.37
N ARG A 96 5.39 -13.30 1.53
CA ARG A 96 4.49 -14.22 2.25
C ARG A 96 3.01 -13.94 1.97
N LEU A 97 2.71 -13.11 0.98
CA LEU A 97 1.33 -12.85 0.58
C LEU A 97 0.80 -14.06 -0.22
N PRO A 98 -0.38 -14.59 0.16
CA PRO A 98 -1.06 -15.60 -0.63
C PRO A 98 -1.31 -15.13 -2.07
N LEU A 99 -1.13 -16.02 -3.05
CA LEU A 99 -1.47 -15.72 -4.44
C LEU A 99 -2.95 -15.43 -4.63
N ALA A 100 -3.81 -15.98 -3.77
CA ALA A 100 -5.25 -15.74 -3.76
C ALA A 100 -5.63 -14.29 -3.39
N ASP A 101 -4.73 -13.53 -2.77
CA ASP A 101 -4.95 -12.12 -2.46
C ASP A 101 -4.58 -11.19 -3.62
N LEU A 102 -3.97 -11.73 -4.69
CA LEU A 102 -3.64 -11.00 -5.90
C LEU A 102 -4.86 -10.87 -6.81
N ASP A 103 -4.93 -9.74 -7.52
CA ASP A 103 -5.93 -9.53 -8.58
C ASP A 103 -5.51 -10.29 -9.85
N ILE A 104 -5.57 -11.62 -9.78
CA ILE A 104 -5.26 -12.53 -10.89
C ILE A 104 -6.50 -13.34 -11.27
N GLU A 105 -6.59 -13.69 -12.55
CA GLU A 105 -7.70 -14.50 -13.05
C GLU A 105 -7.77 -15.85 -12.33
N GLN A 106 -8.98 -16.30 -12.01
CA GLN A 106 -9.21 -17.52 -11.25
C GLN A 106 -8.58 -18.75 -11.93
N ASP A 107 -8.61 -18.82 -13.26
CA ASP A 107 -8.00 -19.92 -14.02
C ASP A 107 -6.48 -19.95 -13.83
N THR A 108 -5.84 -18.78 -13.78
CA THR A 108 -4.40 -18.65 -13.51
C THR A 108 -4.08 -19.08 -12.08
N LEU A 109 -4.90 -18.65 -11.11
CA LEU A 109 -4.75 -19.05 -9.71
C LEU A 109 -4.91 -20.57 -9.51
N ASN A 110 -5.85 -21.19 -10.23
CA ASN A 110 -6.04 -22.64 -10.21
C ASN A 110 -4.79 -23.36 -10.73
N VAL A 111 -4.21 -22.91 -11.84
CA VAL A 111 -2.96 -23.47 -12.37
C VAL A 111 -1.83 -23.36 -11.35
N PHE A 112 -1.65 -22.22 -10.69
CA PHE A 112 -0.62 -22.07 -9.65
C PHE A 112 -0.86 -23.00 -8.46
N THR A 113 -2.12 -23.13 -8.04
CA THR A 113 -2.50 -24.01 -6.93
C THR A 113 -2.23 -25.47 -7.26
N ASP A 114 -2.53 -25.92 -8.48
CA ASP A 114 -2.27 -27.28 -8.97
C ASP A 114 -0.77 -27.57 -9.07
N LEU A 115 0.05 -26.56 -9.35
CA LEU A 115 1.51 -26.62 -9.31
C LEU A 115 2.08 -26.59 -7.88
N GLY A 116 1.23 -26.44 -6.86
CA GLY A 116 1.61 -26.40 -5.45
C GLY A 116 2.10 -25.03 -4.97
N LEU A 117 1.98 -23.99 -5.79
CA LEU A 117 2.39 -22.61 -5.47
C LEU A 117 1.27 -21.93 -4.68
N ARG A 118 1.61 -21.29 -3.55
CA ARG A 118 0.64 -20.73 -2.61
C ARG A 118 0.88 -19.26 -2.30
N ASP A 119 2.12 -18.83 -2.32
CA ASP A 119 2.49 -17.44 -2.02
C ASP A 119 3.47 -16.85 -3.04
N ILE A 120 3.74 -15.55 -2.92
CA ILE A 120 4.62 -14.83 -3.85
C ILE A 120 6.04 -15.40 -3.83
N ASN A 121 6.51 -15.95 -2.72
CA ASN A 121 7.84 -16.54 -2.63
C ASN A 121 7.97 -17.76 -3.55
N ASP A 122 6.90 -18.55 -3.70
CA ASP A 122 6.87 -19.70 -4.60
C ASP A 122 7.02 -19.32 -6.09
N LEU A 123 6.66 -18.08 -6.47
CA LEU A 123 6.84 -17.58 -7.85
C LEU A 123 8.26 -17.11 -8.17
N LEU A 124 9.08 -16.90 -7.13
CA LEU A 124 10.45 -16.38 -7.26
C LEU A 124 11.51 -17.48 -7.20
N ALA A 125 11.11 -18.70 -6.83
CA ALA A 125 11.96 -19.88 -6.71
C ALA A 125 12.20 -20.55 -8.08
#